data_AF-A0A2E7ZVN0-F1
#
_entry.id   AF-A0A2E7ZVN0-F1
#
_cell.length_a   1.000
_cell.length_b   1.000
_cell.length_c   1.000
_cell.angle_alpha   90.00
_cell.angle_beta   90.00
_cell.angle_gamma   90.00
#
_symmetry.space_group_name_H-M   'P 1'
#
loop_
_entity.id
_entity.type
_entity.pdbx_description
1 polymer ?
#
loop_
_entity_poly.entity_id
_entity_poly.type
_entity_poly.pdbx_seq_one_letter_code
_entity_poly.pdbx_strand_id
1 'polypeptide(L)'
;MFVLLCFTLLASCLGCSGAEQQIHHLLGVEDQDKAAIQVATSRQLQLGYQISSVAAQDDALDFCHEMCTRSAESCGLSDDLCAYSRAYPDVGALVARCRVSRERCKEHRRKVPRQCICDGF
;
A
#
# COMPACT_ATOMS: atom_id res chain seq x y z
N MET A 1 41.47 12.22 26.21
CA MET A 1 41.36 10.95 25.46
C MET A 1 40.20 10.16 26.02
N PHE A 2 39.17 9.94 25.17
CA PHE A 2 38.14 8.89 25.18
C PHE A 2 37.30 8.72 26.47
N VAL A 3 36.07 9.23 26.55
CA VAL A 3 34.86 8.76 25.82
C VAL A 3 34.72 7.24 25.88
N LEU A 4 34.00 6.73 26.89
CA LEU A 4 33.45 5.37 26.91
C LEU A 4 32.19 5.33 27.81
N LEU A 5 31.27 6.25 27.52
CA LEU A 5 29.84 6.17 27.80
C LEU A 5 29.19 5.81 26.46
N CYS A 6 28.87 4.52 26.21
CA CYS A 6 27.93 4.06 25.16
C CYS A 6 28.00 2.53 24.95
N PHE A 7 27.68 1.71 25.95
CA PHE A 7 27.52 0.25 25.72
C PHE A 7 26.32 -0.37 26.46
N THR A 8 25.20 0.37 26.54
CA THR A 8 23.96 -0.15 27.16
C THR A 8 22.70 0.10 26.32
N LEU A 9 22.79 0.07 24.99
CA LEU A 9 21.62 0.27 24.09
C LEU A 9 21.64 -0.67 22.87
N LEU A 10 21.71 -1.99 23.11
CA LEU A 10 21.64 -2.99 22.04
C LEU A 10 20.96 -4.27 22.54
N ALA A 11 19.65 -4.18 22.85
CA ALA A 11 18.81 -5.38 23.04
C ALA A 11 17.31 -5.06 22.94
N SER A 12 16.90 -4.23 21.98
CA SER A 12 15.49 -4.11 21.60
C SER A 12 15.30 -4.60 20.16
N CYS A 13 15.67 -5.85 19.91
CA CYS A 13 15.09 -6.64 18.83
C CYS A 13 13.64 -6.95 19.22
N LEU A 14 12.77 -5.95 19.13
CA LEU A 14 11.34 -6.22 19.07
C LEU A 14 11.09 -6.90 17.73
N GLY A 15 10.75 -8.18 17.86
CA GLY A 15 10.48 -9.09 16.78
C GLY A 15 9.58 -8.47 15.72
N CYS A 16 10.01 -8.72 14.49
CA CYS A 16 9.31 -8.48 13.25
C CYS A 16 8.07 -9.41 13.19
N SER A 17 7.04 -9.12 13.98
CA SER A 17 5.74 -9.83 13.93
C SER A 17 4.74 -8.99 13.15
N GLY A 18 5.02 -8.74 11.88
CA GLY A 18 4.24 -7.83 11.03
C GLY A 18 3.22 -8.50 10.10
N ALA A 19 3.16 -9.83 10.03
CA ALA A 19 2.38 -10.54 9.01
C ALA A 19 1.09 -11.21 9.54
N GLU A 20 1.04 -11.63 10.81
CA GLU A 20 -0.10 -12.41 11.33
C GLU A 20 -1.27 -11.58 11.85
N GLN A 21 -1.08 -10.27 12.09
CA GLN A 21 -2.08 -9.46 12.80
C GLN A 21 -3.18 -8.87 11.90
N GLN A 22 -3.08 -8.99 10.57
CA GLN A 22 -4.02 -8.34 9.65
C GLN A 22 -5.25 -9.18 9.27
N ILE A 23 -5.26 -10.48 9.56
CA ILE A 23 -6.32 -11.42 9.14
C ILE A 23 -7.42 -11.55 10.21
N HIS A 24 -7.11 -11.29 11.49
CA HIS A 24 -8.01 -11.55 12.61
C HIS A 24 -9.27 -10.67 12.69
N HIS A 25 -9.43 -9.65 11.83
CA HIS A 25 -10.49 -8.65 11.99
C HIS A 25 -11.54 -8.62 10.85
N LEU A 26 -11.56 -9.65 9.99
CA LEU A 26 -12.56 -9.83 8.91
C LEU A 26 -13.65 -10.85 9.27
N LEU A 27 -14.09 -10.86 10.53
CA LEU A 27 -15.19 -11.71 10.97
C LEU A 27 -16.47 -11.32 10.24
N GLY A 28 -17.25 -12.30 9.77
CA GLY A 28 -18.50 -12.07 9.03
C GLY A 28 -18.34 -11.82 7.53
N VAL A 29 -17.10 -11.86 7.01
CA VAL A 29 -16.81 -11.81 5.56
C VAL A 29 -16.71 -13.23 5.02
N GLU A 30 -17.14 -13.44 3.78
CA GLU A 30 -17.00 -14.72 3.08
C GLU A 30 -15.52 -15.05 2.80
N ASP A 31 -15.14 -16.33 2.79
CA ASP A 31 -13.73 -16.71 2.66
C ASP A 31 -13.13 -16.32 1.30
N GLN A 32 -13.93 -16.36 0.24
CA GLN A 32 -13.55 -15.86 -1.08
C GLN A 32 -13.21 -14.37 -1.04
N ASP A 33 -14.05 -13.58 -0.38
CA ASP A 33 -13.87 -12.14 -0.25
C ASP A 33 -12.67 -11.81 0.63
N LYS A 34 -12.45 -12.54 1.72
CA LYS A 34 -11.23 -12.40 2.55
C LYS A 34 -9.97 -12.57 1.71
N ALA A 35 -9.92 -13.60 0.86
CA ALA A 35 -8.78 -13.85 -0.02
C ALA A 35 -8.61 -12.69 -1.01
N ALA A 36 -9.69 -12.24 -1.65
CA ALA A 36 -9.64 -11.11 -2.59
C ALA A 36 -9.17 -9.81 -1.92
N ILE A 37 -9.69 -9.49 -0.73
CA ILE A 37 -9.28 -8.35 0.09
C ILE A 37 -7.78 -8.42 0.43
N GLN A 38 -7.29 -9.60 0.82
CA GLN A 38 -5.89 -9.80 1.17
C GLN A 38 -4.98 -9.63 -0.05
N VAL A 39 -5.36 -10.18 -1.19
CA VAL A 39 -4.63 -10.03 -2.46
C VAL A 39 -4.59 -8.56 -2.87
N ALA A 40 -5.74 -7.87 -2.90
CA ALA A 40 -5.81 -6.45 -3.28
C ALA A 40 -4.95 -5.57 -2.37
N THR A 41 -4.96 -5.84 -1.05
CA THR A 41 -4.15 -5.08 -0.09
C THR A 41 -2.65 -5.30 -0.29
N SER A 42 -2.25 -6.56 -0.46
CA SER A 42 -0.84 -6.92 -0.67
C SER A 42 -0.32 -6.33 -1.97
N ARG A 43 -1.15 -6.36 -3.03
CA ARG A 43 -0.81 -5.76 -4.32
C ARG A 43 -0.66 -4.24 -4.22
N GLN A 44 -1.56 -3.55 -3.52
CA GLN A 44 -1.46 -2.11 -3.35
C GLN A 44 -0.21 -1.68 -2.56
N LEU A 45 0.20 -2.49 -1.57
CA LEU A 45 1.50 -2.32 -0.90
C LEU A 45 2.66 -2.46 -1.89
N GLN A 46 2.66 -3.52 -2.69
CA GLN A 46 3.70 -3.79 -3.68
C GLN A 46 3.85 -2.64 -4.69
N LEU A 47 2.73 -2.07 -5.15
CA LEU A 47 2.73 -0.91 -6.05
C LEU A 47 3.44 0.30 -5.44
N GLY A 48 3.30 0.53 -4.13
CA GLY A 48 4.00 1.63 -3.45
C GLY A 48 5.53 1.48 -3.51
N TYR A 49 6.05 0.26 -3.36
CA TYR A 49 7.47 -0.02 -3.55
C TYR A 49 7.89 0.17 -5.01
N GLN A 50 7.10 -0.34 -5.96
CA GLN A 50 7.39 -0.22 -7.39
C GLN A 50 7.45 1.24 -7.85
N ILE A 51 6.43 2.04 -7.52
CA ILE A 51 6.36 3.48 -7.83
C ILE A 51 7.57 4.22 -7.23
N SER A 52 7.95 3.87 -6.00
CA SER A 52 9.11 4.51 -5.36
C SER A 52 10.44 4.08 -6.00
N SER A 53 10.53 2.86 -6.54
CA SER A 53 11.74 2.34 -7.19
C SER A 53 11.96 2.87 -8.61
N VAL A 54 10.87 3.23 -9.30
CA VAL A 54 10.91 3.72 -10.69
C VAL A 54 11.43 5.14 -10.76
N ALA A 55 11.15 5.94 -9.74
CA ALA A 55 11.79 7.24 -9.55
C ALA A 55 13.33 7.18 -9.50
N ALA A 56 13.92 6.00 -9.31
CA ALA A 56 15.37 5.78 -9.26
C ALA A 56 15.95 5.14 -10.54
N GLN A 57 15.15 4.90 -11.59
CA GLN A 57 15.63 4.32 -12.86
C GLN A 57 15.78 5.41 -13.94
N ASP A 58 16.90 5.36 -14.68
CA ASP A 58 17.33 6.37 -15.66
C ASP A 58 16.71 6.20 -17.07
N ASP A 59 15.84 5.20 -17.30
CA ASP A 59 15.22 4.98 -18.61
C ASP A 59 13.90 5.78 -18.76
N ALA A 60 13.98 6.88 -19.52
CA ALA A 60 12.99 7.97 -19.46
C ALA A 60 11.71 7.75 -20.29
N LEU A 61 11.72 6.85 -21.29
CA LEU A 61 10.61 6.71 -22.24
C LEU A 61 9.44 5.86 -21.70
N ASP A 62 9.71 4.88 -20.85
CA ASP A 62 8.67 4.11 -20.15
C ASP A 62 8.27 4.70 -18.81
N PHE A 63 9.06 5.62 -18.26
CA PHE A 63 8.87 6.18 -16.92
C PHE A 63 7.47 6.77 -16.69
N CYS A 64 7.00 7.66 -17.57
CA CYS A 64 5.68 8.29 -17.38
C CYS A 64 4.54 7.29 -17.54
N HIS A 65 4.61 6.42 -18.54
CA HIS A 65 3.61 5.38 -18.77
C HIS A 65 3.49 4.45 -17.56
N GLU A 66 4.64 4.01 -17.04
CA GLU A 66 4.72 3.15 -15.87
C GLU A 66 4.18 3.82 -14.60
N MET A 67 4.54 5.08 -14.35
CA MET A 67 4.07 5.83 -13.20
C MET A 67 2.55 6.06 -13.26
N CYS A 68 2.02 6.43 -14.43
CA CYS A 68 0.59 6.56 -14.65
C CYS A 68 -0.14 5.23 -14.43
N THR A 69 0.32 4.15 -15.06
CA THR A 69 -0.30 2.82 -14.97
C THR A 69 -0.32 2.29 -13.53
N ARG A 70 0.82 2.32 -12.83
CA ARG A 70 0.90 1.83 -11.44
C ARG A 70 0.10 2.68 -10.48
N SER A 71 0.04 4.00 -10.71
CA SER A 71 -0.80 4.88 -9.92
C SER A 71 -2.29 4.61 -10.17
N ALA A 72 -2.70 4.37 -11.41
CA ALA A 72 -4.08 4.03 -11.76
C ALA A 72 -4.48 2.68 -11.17
N GLU A 73 -3.63 1.66 -11.30
CA GLU A 73 -3.83 0.33 -10.69
C GLU A 73 -4.02 0.45 -9.16
N SER A 74 -3.20 1.27 -8.50
CA SER A 74 -3.34 1.52 -7.06
C SER A 74 -4.69 2.15 -6.70
N CYS A 75 -5.26 2.98 -7.57
CA CYS A 75 -6.55 3.60 -7.34
C CYS A 75 -7.70 2.62 -7.62
N GLY A 76 -7.61 1.80 -8.66
CA GLY A 76 -8.54 0.70 -8.91
C GLY A 76 -8.64 -0.26 -7.71
N LEU A 77 -7.50 -0.69 -7.16
CA LEU A 77 -7.48 -1.51 -5.95
C LEU A 77 -8.10 -0.81 -4.73
N SER A 78 -7.99 0.51 -4.67
CA SER A 78 -8.66 1.28 -3.61
C SER A 78 -10.17 1.29 -3.79
N ASP A 79 -10.66 1.38 -5.02
CA ASP A 79 -12.09 1.35 -5.29
C ASP A 79 -12.68 -0.02 -4.98
N ASP A 80 -11.96 -1.10 -5.30
CA ASP A 80 -12.33 -2.48 -4.95
C ASP A 80 -12.41 -2.67 -3.43
N LEU A 81 -11.35 -2.30 -2.70
CA LEU A 81 -11.32 -2.40 -1.24
C LEU A 81 -12.45 -1.58 -0.58
N CYS A 82 -12.79 -0.44 -1.17
CA CYS A 82 -13.92 0.36 -0.73
C CYS A 82 -15.28 -0.23 -1.14
N ALA A 83 -15.37 -1.02 -2.20
CA ALA A 83 -16.58 -1.76 -2.55
C ALA A 83 -16.86 -2.84 -1.51
N TYR A 84 -15.85 -3.62 -1.09
CA TYR A 84 -15.99 -4.58 0.02
C TYR A 84 -16.41 -3.89 1.32
N SER A 85 -15.83 -2.73 1.64
CA SER A 85 -16.27 -1.93 2.79
C SER A 85 -17.74 -1.51 2.74
N ARG A 86 -18.32 -1.31 1.56
CA ARG A 86 -19.75 -0.98 1.42
C ARG A 86 -20.63 -2.22 1.52
N ALA A 87 -20.15 -3.36 1.04
CA ALA A 87 -20.85 -4.64 1.16
C ALA A 87 -20.88 -5.15 2.61
N TYR A 88 -19.84 -4.85 3.39
CA TYR A 88 -19.71 -5.26 4.80
C TYR A 88 -19.48 -4.04 5.73
N PRO A 89 -20.47 -3.16 5.89
CA PRO A 89 -20.31 -1.88 6.58
C PRO A 89 -19.99 -2.02 8.08
N ASP A 90 -20.42 -3.12 8.70
CA ASP A 90 -20.21 -3.39 10.13
C ASP A 90 -18.80 -3.95 10.42
N VAL A 91 -18.07 -4.35 9.39
CA VAL A 91 -16.69 -4.84 9.51
C VAL A 91 -15.75 -3.63 9.54
N GLY A 92 -15.56 -3.06 10.74
CA GLY A 92 -14.76 -1.85 10.94
C GLY A 92 -13.34 -1.93 10.34
N ALA A 93 -12.74 -3.12 10.30
CA ALA A 93 -11.45 -3.35 9.65
C ALA A 93 -11.46 -3.08 8.14
N LEU A 94 -12.57 -3.37 7.44
CA LEU A 94 -12.73 -3.06 6.01
C LEU A 94 -12.92 -1.58 5.78
N VAL A 95 -13.70 -0.91 6.63
CA VAL A 95 -13.86 0.55 6.59
C VAL A 95 -12.52 1.25 6.77
N ALA A 96 -11.74 0.83 7.77
CA ALA A 96 -10.39 1.35 7.99
C ALA A 96 -9.46 1.08 6.79
N ARG A 97 -9.54 -0.13 6.21
CA ARG A 97 -8.73 -0.52 5.04
C ARG A 97 -9.07 0.30 3.80
N CYS A 98 -10.35 0.53 3.52
CA CYS A 98 -10.79 1.44 2.46
C CYS A 98 -10.21 2.85 2.65
N ARG A 99 -10.27 3.40 3.88
CA ARG A 99 -9.71 4.73 4.17
C ARG A 99 -8.20 4.78 3.91
N VAL A 100 -7.43 3.81 4.43
CA VAL A 100 -5.98 3.73 4.23
C VAL A 100 -5.65 3.57 2.74
N SER A 101 -6.40 2.73 2.05
CA SER A 101 -6.23 2.45 0.62
C SER A 101 -6.45 3.70 -0.24
N ARG A 102 -7.44 4.53 0.10
CA ARG A 102 -7.68 5.82 -0.56
C ARG A 102 -6.53 6.79 -0.36
N GLU A 103 -5.98 6.87 0.85
CA GLU A 103 -4.82 7.73 1.11
C GLU A 103 -3.59 7.26 0.32
N ARG A 104 -3.37 5.95 0.18
CA ARG A 104 -2.30 5.41 -0.68
C ARG A 104 -2.48 5.73 -2.15
N CYS A 105 -3.70 5.57 -2.69
CA CYS A 105 -3.99 6.00 -4.06
C CYS A 105 -3.65 7.49 -4.26
N LYS A 106 -4.04 8.37 -3.33
CA LYS A 106 -3.69 9.80 -3.39
C LYS A 106 -2.18 10.02 -3.33
N GLU A 107 -1.46 9.32 -2.46
CA GLU A 107 0.00 9.40 -2.37
C GLU A 107 0.66 8.95 -3.66
N HIS A 108 0.26 7.82 -4.22
CA HIS A 108 0.78 7.28 -5.47
C HIS A 108 0.53 8.24 -6.64
N ARG A 109 -0.66 8.82 -6.74
CA ARG A 109 -0.96 9.87 -7.74
C ARG A 109 -0.08 11.11 -7.59
N ARG A 110 0.26 11.50 -6.36
CA ARG A 110 1.15 12.64 -6.11
C ARG A 110 2.60 12.36 -6.51
N LYS A 111 3.01 11.09 -6.54
CA LYS A 111 4.36 10.69 -6.99
C LYS A 111 4.50 10.72 -8.52
N VAL A 112 3.41 10.70 -9.27
CA VAL A 112 3.45 10.87 -10.73
C VAL A 112 3.91 12.29 -11.06
N PRO A 113 5.02 12.48 -11.79
CA PRO A 113 5.49 13.81 -12.12
C PRO A 113 4.52 14.57 -13.01
N ARG A 114 4.44 15.88 -12.82
CA ARG A 114 3.46 16.75 -13.53
C ARG A 114 3.64 16.78 -15.04
N GLN A 115 4.84 16.47 -15.54
CA GLN A 115 5.11 16.36 -16.97
C GLN A 115 4.52 15.09 -17.61
N CYS A 116 4.11 14.10 -16.81
CA CYS A 116 3.47 12.90 -17.30
C CYS A 116 1.99 13.17 -17.57
N ILE A 117 1.55 12.93 -18.80
CA ILE A 117 0.15 13.01 -19.22
C ILE A 117 -0.46 11.61 -19.09
N CYS A 118 -1.37 11.41 -18.14
CA CYS A 118 -1.99 10.11 -17.86
C CYS A 118 -3.36 9.94 -18.54
N ASP A 119 -3.60 10.56 -19.69
CA ASP A 119 -4.89 10.44 -20.38
C ASP A 119 -5.15 8.98 -20.79
N GLY A 120 -6.25 8.40 -20.31
CA GLY A 120 -6.66 7.03 -20.65
C GLY A 120 -6.31 5.93 -19.64
N PHE A 121 -5.84 6.28 -18.43
CA PHE A 121 -5.63 5.35 -17.31
C PHE A 121 -6.62 5.57 -16.15
#